data_AF-A0A1Z4GFZ3-F1
#
_entry.id   AF-A0A1Z4GFZ3-F1
#
_cell.length_a   1.000
_cell.length_b   1.000
_cell.length_c   1.000
_cell.angle_alpha   90.00
_cell.angle_beta   90.00
_cell.angle_gamma   90.00
#
_symmetry.space_group_name_H-M   'P 1'
#
loop_
_entity.id
_entity.type
_entity.pdbx_description
1 polymer ?
#
loop_
_entity_poly.entity_id
_entity_poly.type
_entity_poly.pdbx_seq_one_letter_code
_entity_poly.pdbx_strand_id
1 'polypeptide(L)'
;MRILETIGFDLGHGETAVAKAIVESIEPPQMLEINNKKNQITALGWHPKLGYLVGEQALIQAGVTQLSISFKQKPNHDPNYKKTISTFLATYYQKLQESKQIEGEESSYFYIGCPSGWSMSDRQAYQKLLQEVGIPHLNVIPESRAAFMQAKEAGKLEYEKLLASVLIVDIGSSTTDFTLVKSLHEIPLDFGSNTLGASLIDKAIFARTLDKHEQKPLLEKVFQEYPHHQARCELACRKAKEDYFSNEQLYNDPQSFARGFESINEQIYFIPQVNKLMMEEILHQPLPELGNKSWIQAFHDAVSEAKTKLQQLETIPKLVLMTGGASRMKFTHQICQQMFPEPESQLRPDPEPERCIALGLARVGRWDLRAAAFQQEVNQLLDSQKLTELISRHIPELVELLTQPLAENLIDHAVRPGVKDWQKNKIRTLADLETSMKNRAEEWLKGNVAQQIINNQCIRWFNNKIQPDLAAVTDPICRKFQIPRSSLRFEDSIEPAFVNPELRIGDAILADTVAFIVNVVIGGGTVASIITLILTGHLTWPIALVYGASVMAAGMELNRKTVQETIKKNIDIPSWIRSSLMNDQKIADMCVQIKPELENVFREQLTNNQAAFEQLTQKVEQGLQKALSMKVQEAVILIQ
;
A
#
# COMPACT_ATOMS: atom_id res chain seq x y z
N MET A 1 -25.93 10.82 1.93
CA MET A 1 -24.61 10.18 2.14
C MET A 1 -24.27 10.43 3.61
N ARG A 2 -24.05 9.38 4.41
CA ARG A 2 -23.72 9.55 5.83
C ARG A 2 -22.28 10.09 5.88
N ILE A 3 -22.09 11.32 6.37
CA ILE A 3 -20.75 11.89 6.53
C ILE A 3 -20.08 11.10 7.65
N LEU A 4 -18.93 10.50 7.35
CA LEU A 4 -18.09 9.83 8.34
C LEU A 4 -17.02 10.80 8.82
N GLU A 5 -16.80 10.80 10.13
CA GLU A 5 -15.76 11.60 10.79
C GLU A 5 -14.88 10.74 11.67
N THR A 6 -13.62 11.14 11.80
CA THR A 6 -12.62 10.53 12.66
C THR A 6 -12.25 11.52 13.75
N ILE A 7 -12.34 11.06 15.00
CA ILE A 7 -12.06 11.85 16.20
C ILE A 7 -10.74 11.37 16.79
N GLY A 8 -9.70 12.20 16.66
CA GLY A 8 -8.42 11.96 17.30
C GLY A 8 -8.46 12.46 18.74
N PHE A 9 -8.36 11.55 19.70
CA PHE A 9 -8.40 11.86 21.12
C PHE A 9 -7.03 11.60 21.75
N ASP A 10 -6.28 12.67 21.98
CA ASP A 10 -5.03 12.60 22.72
C ASP A 10 -5.31 12.76 24.21
N LEU A 11 -5.43 11.64 24.92
CA LEU A 11 -5.48 11.62 26.38
C LEU A 11 -4.04 11.60 26.87
N GLY A 12 -3.38 12.75 27.04
CA GLY A 12 -2.03 12.82 27.59
C GLY A 12 -2.00 12.75 29.11
N HIS A 13 -0.83 12.45 29.69
CA HIS A 13 -0.66 12.46 31.15
C HIS A 13 -0.94 13.84 31.74
N GLY A 14 -0.39 14.90 31.15
CA GLY A 14 -0.57 16.25 31.69
C GLY A 14 -1.66 17.07 31.01
N GLU A 15 -1.94 16.81 29.74
CA GLU A 15 -2.85 17.58 28.89
C GLU A 15 -3.65 16.66 27.98
N THR A 16 -4.83 17.11 27.56
CA THR A 16 -5.74 16.39 26.68
C THR A 16 -6.19 17.31 25.56
N ALA A 17 -6.14 16.81 24.34
CA ALA A 17 -6.55 17.51 23.14
C ALA A 17 -7.40 16.60 22.24
N VAL A 18 -8.34 17.19 21.50
CA VAL A 18 -9.22 16.44 20.60
C VAL A 18 -9.26 17.12 19.25
N ALA A 19 -9.19 16.35 18.16
CA ALA A 19 -9.33 16.84 16.81
C ALA A 19 -10.33 16.00 16.01
N LYS A 20 -10.85 16.59 14.94
CA LYS A 20 -11.78 15.97 14.00
C LYS A 20 -11.28 16.06 12.57
N ALA A 21 -11.43 14.98 11.82
CA ALA A 21 -11.29 14.96 10.38
C ALA A 21 -12.55 14.38 9.73
N ILE A 22 -13.00 14.96 8.63
CA ILE A 22 -14.03 14.35 7.78
C ILE A 22 -13.33 13.37 6.83
N VAL A 23 -13.85 12.15 6.70
CA VAL A 23 -13.20 11.06 5.93
C VAL A 23 -13.10 11.38 4.45
N GLU A 24 -14.14 11.94 3.84
CA GLU A 24 -14.18 12.27 2.41
C GLU A 24 -13.47 13.59 2.06
N SER A 25 -13.09 14.38 3.08
CA SER A 25 -12.50 15.71 2.90
C SER A 25 -10.97 15.66 2.91
N ILE A 26 -10.35 16.50 2.08
CA ILE A 26 -8.91 16.77 2.09
C ILE A 26 -8.50 17.87 3.07
N GLU A 27 -9.47 18.56 3.67
CA GLU A 27 -9.17 19.63 4.60
C GLU A 27 -8.38 19.10 5.80
N PRO A 28 -7.41 19.87 6.32
CA PRO A 28 -6.70 19.53 7.54
C PRO A 28 -7.68 19.25 8.69
N PRO A 29 -7.38 18.29 9.58
CA PRO A 29 -8.17 18.08 10.78
C PRO A 29 -8.28 19.37 11.60
N GLN A 30 -9.42 19.54 12.24
CA GLN A 30 -9.75 20.70 13.05
C GLN A 30 -9.69 20.34 14.52
N MET A 31 -9.05 21.18 15.34
CA MET A 31 -9.11 21.02 16.79
C MET A 31 -10.54 21.27 17.29
N LEU A 32 -11.02 20.38 18.15
CA LEU A 32 -12.27 20.56 18.88
C LEU A 32 -12.02 21.29 20.19
N GLU A 33 -13.05 21.95 20.70
CA GLU A 33 -12.96 22.74 21.91
C GLU A 33 -13.74 22.11 23.05
N ILE A 34 -13.07 21.96 24.19
CA ILE A 34 -13.73 21.61 25.45
C ILE A 34 -13.62 22.82 26.36
N ASN A 35 -14.75 23.27 26.90
CA ASN A 35 -14.81 24.50 27.69
C ASN A 35 -14.12 25.70 26.99
N ASN A 36 -14.36 25.85 25.68
CA ASN A 36 -13.80 26.91 24.81
C ASN A 36 -12.25 26.92 24.69
N LYS A 37 -11.59 25.78 24.90
CA LYS A 37 -10.16 25.62 24.65
C LYS A 37 -9.86 24.35 23.86
N LYS A 38 -8.86 24.44 22.98
CA LYS A 38 -8.39 23.34 22.10
C LYS A 38 -7.50 22.33 22.81
N ASN A 39 -6.97 22.70 23.97
CA ASN A 39 -6.14 21.88 24.82
C ASN A 39 -6.54 22.17 26.27
N GLN A 40 -6.61 21.14 27.09
CA GLN A 40 -7.05 21.19 28.47
C GLN A 40 -6.07 20.42 29.35
N ILE A 41 -5.87 20.87 30.59
CA ILE A 41 -5.17 20.04 31.59
C ILE A 41 -5.93 18.72 31.78
N THR A 42 -5.21 17.60 31.88
CA THR A 42 -5.83 16.30 32.17
C THR A 42 -6.28 16.27 33.65
N ALA A 43 -7.47 16.80 33.89
CA ALA A 43 -8.09 16.89 35.21
C ALA A 43 -9.57 16.51 35.16
N LEU A 44 -10.03 15.77 36.17
CA LEU A 44 -11.42 15.38 36.39
C LEU A 44 -11.84 15.82 37.79
N GLY A 45 -12.93 16.58 37.89
CA GLY A 45 -13.52 17.03 39.14
C GLY A 45 -14.98 16.62 39.27
N TRP A 46 -15.44 16.32 40.49
CA TRP A 46 -16.87 16.14 40.78
C TRP A 46 -17.41 17.35 41.53
N HIS A 47 -18.48 17.93 41.02
CA HIS A 47 -19.22 19.01 41.67
C HIS A 47 -20.66 18.56 41.99
N PRO A 48 -21.13 18.65 43.26
CA PRO A 48 -22.44 18.13 43.67
C PRO A 48 -23.65 18.66 42.87
N LYS A 49 -23.56 19.88 42.34
CA LYS A 49 -24.64 20.51 41.55
C LYS A 49 -24.41 20.50 40.03
N LEU A 50 -23.17 20.36 39.58
CA LEU A 50 -22.79 20.55 38.17
C LEU A 50 -22.34 19.23 37.52
N GLY A 51 -22.22 18.15 38.29
CA GLY A 51 -21.74 16.87 37.82
C GLY A 51 -20.23 16.85 37.62
N TYR A 52 -19.78 16.09 36.63
CA TYR A 52 -18.36 15.97 36.29
C TYR A 52 -17.87 17.18 35.48
N LEU A 53 -16.76 17.74 35.93
CA LEU A 53 -16.04 18.83 35.29
C LEU A 53 -14.69 18.32 34.81
N VAL A 54 -14.22 18.85 33.68
CA VAL A 54 -12.92 18.47 33.10
C VAL A 54 -12.07 19.70 32.81
N GLY A 55 -10.76 19.51 32.70
CA GLY A 55 -9.85 20.59 32.33
C GLY A 55 -9.72 21.63 33.44
N GLU A 56 -9.49 22.88 33.05
CA GLU A 56 -9.34 23.98 34.02
C GLU A 56 -10.57 24.19 34.90
N GLN A 57 -11.78 23.92 34.39
CA GLN A 57 -13.00 24.03 35.18
C GLN A 57 -13.00 23.09 36.40
N ALA A 58 -12.38 21.91 36.30
CA ALA A 58 -12.22 21.02 37.44
C ALA A 58 -11.33 21.63 38.54
N LEU A 59 -10.42 22.54 38.18
CA LEU A 59 -9.46 23.16 39.09
C LEU A 59 -10.00 24.43 39.75
N ILE A 60 -10.73 25.25 39.00
CA ILE A 60 -11.14 26.60 39.42
C ILE A 60 -12.56 26.68 39.98
N GLN A 61 -13.42 25.71 39.67
CA GLN A 61 -14.82 25.77 40.08
C GLN A 61 -14.96 25.56 41.60
N ALA A 62 -15.48 26.58 42.28
CA ALA A 62 -15.79 26.49 43.71
C ALA A 62 -16.81 25.38 43.98
N GLY A 63 -16.59 24.60 45.04
CA GLY A 63 -17.49 23.50 45.43
C GLY A 63 -17.18 22.14 44.80
N VAL A 64 -16.08 22.00 44.03
CA VAL A 64 -15.57 20.69 43.60
C VAL A 64 -15.13 19.91 44.84
N THR A 65 -15.68 18.70 45.04
CA THR A 65 -15.44 17.87 46.24
C THR A 65 -14.50 16.70 45.99
N GLN A 66 -14.24 16.35 44.74
CA GLN A 66 -13.26 15.33 44.34
C GLN A 66 -12.49 15.87 43.15
N LEU A 67 -11.18 15.67 43.14
CA LEU A 67 -10.30 16.15 42.09
C LEU A 67 -9.20 15.13 41.82
N SER A 68 -9.02 14.80 40.55
CA SER A 68 -7.92 13.97 40.06
C SER A 68 -7.23 14.70 38.92
N ILE A 69 -5.91 14.82 38.98
CA ILE A 69 -5.06 15.48 37.98
C ILE A 69 -3.98 14.48 37.57
N SER A 70 -3.61 14.48 36.30
CA SER A 70 -2.53 13.66 35.77
C SER A 70 -2.67 12.15 36.04
N PHE A 71 -3.88 11.64 35.90
CA PHE A 71 -4.24 10.26 36.25
C PHE A 71 -4.00 9.23 35.13
N LYS A 72 -3.55 9.63 33.93
CA LYS A 72 -3.16 8.66 32.88
C LYS A 72 -1.98 7.85 33.38
N GLN A 73 -2.12 6.54 33.35
CA GLN A 73 -1.11 5.57 33.75
C GLN A 73 -1.17 4.36 32.83
N LYS A 74 -0.17 3.48 32.94
CA LYS A 74 -0.21 2.17 32.30
C LYS A 74 -1.46 1.39 32.79
N PRO A 75 -2.23 0.74 31.89
CA PRO A 75 -3.46 0.03 32.26
C PRO A 75 -3.18 -0.99 33.36
N ASN A 76 -3.99 -0.96 34.40
CA ASN A 76 -3.83 -1.78 35.59
C ASN A 76 -5.19 -2.15 36.20
N HIS A 77 -5.16 -2.91 37.30
CA HIS A 77 -6.37 -3.45 37.94
C HIS A 77 -6.99 -2.53 38.99
N ASP A 78 -6.44 -1.34 39.26
CA ASP A 78 -6.99 -0.40 40.23
C ASP A 78 -8.39 0.08 39.80
N PRO A 79 -9.45 -0.21 40.58
CA PRO A 79 -10.80 0.24 40.28
C PRO A 79 -10.93 1.76 40.18
N ASN A 80 -10.15 2.52 40.97
CA ASN A 80 -10.21 3.98 40.94
C ASN A 80 -9.66 4.54 39.64
N TYR A 81 -8.51 4.02 39.18
CA TYR A 81 -7.94 4.35 37.87
C TYR A 81 -8.94 4.06 36.74
N LYS A 82 -9.50 2.85 36.69
CA LYS A 82 -10.46 2.44 35.66
C LYS A 82 -11.69 3.34 35.62
N LYS A 83 -12.27 3.63 36.80
CA LYS A 83 -13.42 4.52 36.92
C LYS A 83 -13.07 5.94 36.46
N THR A 84 -11.91 6.46 36.86
CA THR A 84 -11.47 7.82 36.53
C THR A 84 -11.30 8.00 35.03
N ILE A 85 -10.58 7.07 34.36
CA ILE A 85 -10.37 7.11 32.90
C ILE A 85 -11.70 7.01 32.15
N SER A 86 -12.55 6.06 32.52
CA SER A 86 -13.84 5.85 31.85
C SER A 86 -14.76 7.06 32.02
N THR A 87 -14.82 7.62 33.24
CA THR A 87 -15.63 8.81 33.54
C THR A 87 -15.12 10.03 32.78
N PHE A 88 -13.80 10.21 32.70
CA PHE A 88 -13.19 11.31 31.97
C PHE A 88 -13.52 11.25 30.48
N LEU A 89 -13.32 10.09 29.84
CA LEU A 89 -13.65 9.89 28.44
C LEU A 89 -15.16 10.08 28.18
N ALA A 90 -16.02 9.51 29.03
CA ALA A 90 -17.47 9.69 28.95
C ALA A 90 -17.87 11.18 29.01
N THR A 91 -17.25 11.93 29.93
CA THR A 91 -17.53 13.36 30.11
C THR A 91 -17.12 14.18 28.88
N TYR A 92 -15.96 13.87 28.28
CA TYR A 92 -15.54 14.50 27.02
C TYR A 92 -16.51 14.17 25.88
N TYR A 93 -16.87 12.89 25.73
CA TYR A 93 -17.79 12.44 24.70
C TYR A 93 -19.13 13.19 24.79
N GLN A 94 -19.72 13.23 25.99
CA GLN A 94 -20.95 13.98 26.24
C GLN A 94 -20.81 15.47 25.90
N LYS A 95 -19.72 16.12 26.32
CA LYS A 95 -19.49 17.55 26.03
C LYS A 95 -19.35 17.83 24.52
N LEU A 96 -18.71 16.93 23.77
CA LEU A 96 -18.59 17.06 22.31
C LEU A 96 -19.96 16.90 21.62
N GLN A 97 -20.82 16.01 22.13
CA GLN A 97 -22.20 15.85 21.64
C GLN A 97 -23.06 17.08 21.96
N GLU A 98 -23.03 17.56 23.21
CA GLU A 98 -23.80 18.73 23.66
C GLU A 98 -23.43 20.00 22.87
N SER A 99 -22.14 20.17 22.55
CA SER A 99 -21.64 21.27 21.74
C SER A 99 -21.81 21.06 20.24
N LYS A 100 -22.36 19.92 19.79
CA LYS A 100 -22.55 19.54 18.38
C LYS A 100 -21.27 19.63 17.54
N GLN A 101 -20.13 19.32 18.16
CA GLN A 101 -18.84 19.29 17.49
C GLN A 101 -18.56 17.95 16.81
N ILE A 102 -19.32 16.92 17.19
CA ILE A 102 -19.29 15.58 16.60
C ILE A 102 -20.71 15.18 16.21
N GLU A 103 -20.84 14.36 15.16
CA GLU A 103 -22.11 13.81 14.71
C GLU A 103 -22.65 12.77 15.71
N GLY A 104 -21.75 11.99 16.32
CA GLY A 104 -22.09 10.93 17.28
C GLY A 104 -22.55 9.62 16.63
N GLU A 105 -22.89 8.65 17.49
CA GLU A 105 -23.39 7.33 17.07
C GLU A 105 -22.43 6.59 16.13
N GLU A 106 -22.92 5.88 15.10
CA GLU A 106 -22.08 5.12 14.15
C GLU A 106 -21.40 6.00 13.06
N SER A 107 -21.54 7.33 13.12
CA SER A 107 -20.87 8.25 12.17
C SER A 107 -19.48 8.67 12.62
N SER A 108 -19.18 8.58 13.92
CA SER A 108 -17.94 9.06 14.51
C SER A 108 -17.04 7.90 14.92
N TYR A 109 -15.83 7.84 14.36
CA TYR A 109 -14.81 6.84 14.71
C TYR A 109 -13.78 7.46 15.65
N PHE A 110 -13.66 6.92 16.87
CA PHE A 110 -12.74 7.43 17.88
C PHE A 110 -11.39 6.72 17.81
N TYR A 111 -10.32 7.50 17.67
CA TYR A 111 -8.94 7.03 17.67
C TYR A 111 -8.22 7.65 18.87
N ILE A 112 -7.96 6.84 19.90
CA ILE A 112 -7.41 7.29 21.18
C ILE A 112 -5.92 6.96 21.26
N GLY A 113 -5.11 7.97 21.57
CA GLY A 113 -3.66 7.84 21.71
C GLY A 113 -3.22 6.98 22.89
N CYS A 114 -2.21 6.14 22.69
CA CYS A 114 -1.48 5.48 23.78
C CYS A 114 0.05 5.61 23.62
N PRO A 115 0.82 5.61 24.72
CA PRO A 115 2.27 5.63 24.66
C PRO A 115 2.84 4.47 23.83
N SER A 116 3.82 4.77 22.97
CA SER A 116 4.39 3.78 22.05
C SER A 116 5.13 2.64 22.76
N GLY A 117 5.70 2.88 23.94
CA GLY A 117 6.34 1.86 24.78
C GLY A 117 5.38 0.83 25.39
N TRP A 118 4.06 1.00 25.28
CA TRP A 118 3.11 0.00 25.79
C TRP A 118 3.11 -1.27 24.93
N SER A 119 3.11 -2.43 25.57
CA SER A 119 3.05 -3.72 24.87
C SER A 119 1.68 -3.93 24.21
N MET A 120 1.58 -4.88 23.28
CA MET A 120 0.31 -5.21 22.61
C MET A 120 -0.79 -5.59 23.61
N SER A 121 -0.46 -6.34 24.67
CA SER A 121 -1.44 -6.71 25.71
C SER A 121 -1.88 -5.50 26.54
N ASP A 122 -0.98 -4.57 26.84
CA ASP A 122 -1.33 -3.31 27.52
C ASP A 122 -2.30 -2.48 26.66
N ARG A 123 -2.01 -2.33 25.37
CA ARG A 123 -2.88 -1.59 24.42
C ARG A 123 -4.26 -2.22 24.32
N GLN A 124 -4.34 -3.55 24.24
CA GLN A 124 -5.61 -4.28 24.22
C GLN A 124 -6.40 -4.12 25.53
N ALA A 125 -5.72 -4.18 26.68
CA ALA A 125 -6.35 -3.96 27.98
C ALA A 125 -6.88 -2.52 28.12
N TYR A 126 -6.12 -1.54 27.63
CA TYR A 126 -6.55 -0.14 27.60
C TYR A 126 -7.74 0.09 26.66
N GLN A 127 -7.71 -0.48 25.45
CA GLN A 127 -8.84 -0.40 24.52
C GLN A 127 -10.11 -1.01 25.13
N LYS A 128 -10.00 -2.18 25.75
CA LYS A 128 -11.14 -2.83 26.41
C LYS A 128 -11.73 -1.96 27.52
N LEU A 129 -10.88 -1.35 28.35
CA LEU A 129 -11.31 -0.40 29.38
C LEU A 129 -12.08 0.79 28.77
N LEU A 130 -11.55 1.39 27.70
CA LEU A 130 -12.18 2.56 27.08
C LEU A 130 -13.50 2.20 26.38
N GLN A 131 -13.62 0.99 25.84
CA GLN A 131 -14.84 0.48 25.22
C GLN A 131 -15.99 0.27 26.24
N GLU A 132 -15.69 0.13 27.53
CA GLU A 132 -16.73 0.05 28.59
C GLU A 132 -17.57 1.34 28.69
N VAL A 133 -17.09 2.47 28.15
CA VAL A 133 -17.83 3.73 28.08
C VAL A 133 -19.02 3.66 27.10
N GLY A 134 -19.00 2.72 26.15
CA GLY A 134 -20.07 2.58 25.15
C GLY A 134 -19.98 3.53 23.96
N ILE A 135 -18.79 4.10 23.69
CA ILE A 135 -18.55 4.90 22.48
C ILE A 135 -18.44 3.95 21.27
N PRO A 136 -19.26 4.11 20.22
CA PRO A 136 -19.15 3.31 19.01
C PRO A 136 -17.80 3.50 18.30
N HIS A 137 -17.32 2.46 17.62
CA HIS A 137 -16.12 2.52 16.76
C HIS A 137 -14.88 3.16 17.40
N LEU A 138 -14.54 2.71 18.62
CA LEU A 138 -13.36 3.16 19.36
C LEU A 138 -12.17 2.22 19.13
N ASN A 139 -11.05 2.80 18.71
CA ASN A 139 -9.76 2.15 18.52
C ASN A 139 -8.65 2.88 19.28
N VAL A 140 -7.68 2.14 19.81
CA VAL A 140 -6.47 2.68 20.45
C VAL A 140 -5.29 2.60 19.49
N ILE A 141 -4.60 3.73 19.31
CA ILE A 141 -3.49 3.88 18.36
C ILE A 141 -2.24 4.42 19.08
N PRO A 142 -1.04 3.92 18.76
CA PRO A 142 0.20 4.49 19.28
C PRO A 142 0.38 5.96 18.90
N GLU A 143 0.82 6.77 19.86
CA GLU A 143 1.07 8.21 19.68
C GLU A 143 2.15 8.46 18.61
N SER A 144 3.16 7.58 18.48
CA SER A 144 4.14 7.59 17.39
C SER A 144 3.50 7.55 15.99
N ARG A 145 2.46 6.73 15.80
CA ARG A 145 1.74 6.64 14.52
C ARG A 145 1.09 7.96 14.15
N ALA A 146 0.47 8.59 15.15
CA ALA A 146 -0.17 9.88 15.01
C ALA A 146 0.84 10.98 14.68
N ALA A 147 1.96 11.06 15.42
CA ALA A 147 3.04 12.00 15.17
C ALA A 147 3.61 11.85 13.75
N PHE A 148 3.83 10.61 13.30
CA PHE A 148 4.27 10.31 11.94
C PHE A 148 3.27 10.83 10.90
N MET A 149 1.98 10.51 11.06
CA MET A 149 0.94 10.90 10.12
C MET A 149 0.75 12.41 10.05
N GLN A 150 0.84 13.10 11.19
CA GLN A 150 0.82 14.56 11.26
C GLN A 150 2.01 15.18 10.50
N ALA A 151 3.21 14.63 10.64
CA ALA A 151 4.38 15.10 9.90
C ALA A 151 4.26 14.83 8.39
N LYS A 152 3.65 13.70 8.00
CA LYS A 152 3.38 13.34 6.60
C LYS A 152 2.45 14.34 5.93
N GLU A 153 1.25 14.56 6.47
CA GLU A 153 0.21 15.34 5.79
C GLU A 153 0.33 16.85 5.97
N ALA A 154 1.07 17.34 6.96
CA ALA A 154 1.31 18.78 7.11
C ALA A 154 2.23 19.38 6.01
N GLY A 155 2.47 18.67 4.91
CA GLY A 155 3.32 19.07 3.79
C GLY A 155 4.80 19.18 4.16
N LYS A 156 5.18 18.69 5.35
CA LYS A 156 6.55 18.79 5.83
C LYS A 156 7.44 17.76 5.12
N LEU A 157 6.92 16.63 4.66
CA LEU A 157 7.72 15.55 4.08
C LEU A 157 7.46 15.31 2.60
N GLU A 158 8.53 15.31 1.80
CA GLU A 158 8.52 14.86 0.41
C GLU A 158 8.29 13.34 0.34
N TYR A 159 7.62 12.86 -0.71
CA TYR A 159 7.26 11.45 -0.89
C TYR A 159 8.44 10.47 -0.72
N GLU A 160 9.61 10.82 -1.26
CA GLU A 160 10.83 10.00 -1.14
C GLU A 160 11.34 9.91 0.31
N LYS A 161 11.10 10.95 1.12
CA LYS A 161 11.45 10.97 2.56
C LYS A 161 10.43 10.20 3.41
N LEU A 162 9.20 10.00 2.94
CA LEU A 162 8.20 9.17 3.61
C LEU A 162 8.48 7.67 3.49
N LEU A 163 9.16 7.25 2.41
CA LEU A 163 9.70 5.90 2.27
C LEU A 163 11.02 5.71 3.05
N ALA A 164 11.65 6.80 3.48
CA ALA A 164 12.87 6.75 4.28
C ALA A 164 12.59 6.39 5.75
N SER A 165 13.67 6.07 6.47
CA SER A 165 13.68 5.86 7.91
C SER A 165 13.46 7.18 8.66
N VAL A 166 12.41 7.23 9.49
CA VAL A 166 12.10 8.37 10.37
C VAL A 166 12.22 7.93 11.82
N LEU A 167 13.02 8.63 12.62
CA LEU A 167 13.05 8.44 14.07
C LEU A 167 12.11 9.45 14.72
N ILE A 168 11.18 8.98 15.55
CA ILE A 168 10.30 9.81 16.36
C ILE A 168 10.82 9.76 17.80
N VAL A 169 11.05 10.94 18.37
CA VAL A 169 11.45 11.16 19.77
C VAL A 169 10.30 11.88 20.45
N ASP A 170 9.49 11.14 21.19
CA ASP A 170 8.36 11.69 21.94
C ASP A 170 8.79 11.98 23.38
N ILE A 171 8.91 13.26 23.73
CA ILE A 171 9.35 13.71 25.05
C ILE A 171 8.12 14.18 25.84
N GLY A 172 7.48 13.20 26.49
CA GLY A 172 6.27 13.38 27.25
C GLY A 172 6.49 13.83 28.70
N SER A 173 5.37 14.04 29.40
CA SER A 173 5.40 14.40 30.83
C SER A 173 5.84 13.21 31.70
N SER A 174 5.48 11.98 31.35
CA SER A 174 5.78 10.78 32.14
C SER A 174 6.90 9.93 31.55
N THR A 175 7.05 9.93 30.23
CA THR A 175 7.95 9.03 29.49
C THR A 175 8.67 9.78 28.38
N THR A 176 9.79 9.22 27.93
CA THR A 176 10.43 9.58 26.66
C THR A 176 10.52 8.33 25.82
N ASP A 177 9.87 8.33 24.66
CA ASP A 177 9.72 7.17 23.79
C ASP A 177 10.43 7.39 22.44
N PHE A 178 11.06 6.34 21.93
CA PHE A 178 11.73 6.34 20.63
C PHE A 178 11.03 5.35 19.69
N THR A 179 10.70 5.77 18.47
CA THR A 179 10.07 4.89 17.47
C THR A 179 10.70 5.10 16.11
N LEU A 180 11.15 4.02 15.47
CA LEU A 180 11.58 4.05 14.09
C LEU A 180 10.39 3.73 13.19
N VAL A 181 10.09 4.59 12.23
CA VAL A 181 9.15 4.31 11.15
C VAL A 181 9.95 4.08 9.86
N LYS A 182 9.74 2.93 9.22
CA LYS A 182 10.38 2.59 7.94
C LYS A 182 9.33 2.03 6.99
N SER A 183 9.22 2.61 5.79
CA SER A 183 8.20 2.21 4.81
C SER A 183 6.79 2.15 5.42
N LEU A 184 6.42 3.14 6.24
CA LEU A 184 5.16 3.24 7.00
C LEU A 184 4.92 2.15 8.05
N HIS A 185 5.87 1.26 8.28
CA HIS A 185 5.80 0.27 9.35
C HIS A 185 6.51 0.84 10.57
N GLU A 186 5.81 0.80 11.71
CA GLU A 186 6.38 1.16 13.00
C GLU A 186 7.20 0.00 13.55
N ILE A 187 8.46 0.29 13.83
CA ILE A 187 9.35 -0.54 14.62
C ILE A 187 9.57 0.23 15.92
N PRO A 188 8.74 0.00 16.95
CA PRO A 188 8.99 0.60 18.25
C PRO A 188 10.37 0.17 18.71
N LEU A 189 11.17 1.17 19.06
CA LEU A 189 12.52 0.99 19.53
C LEU A 189 12.38 0.84 21.05
N ASP A 190 12.22 -0.40 21.52
CA ASP A 190 11.89 -0.73 22.91
C ASP A 190 13.08 -0.45 23.85
N PHE A 191 13.23 0.83 24.18
CA PHE A 191 14.14 1.42 25.16
C PHE A 191 13.78 2.92 25.34
N GLY A 192 12.50 3.21 25.53
CA GLY A 192 12.11 4.42 26.23
C GLY A 192 12.36 4.22 27.72
N SER A 193 12.88 5.22 28.43
CA SER A 193 12.80 5.15 29.88
C SER A 193 11.35 5.49 30.26
N ASN A 194 10.61 4.47 30.71
CA ASN A 194 9.26 4.61 31.28
C ASN A 194 9.22 5.59 32.48
N THR A 195 10.38 6.03 32.98
CA THR A 195 10.52 7.00 34.06
C THR A 195 11.13 8.33 33.62
N LEU A 196 11.70 8.45 32.42
CA LEU A 196 12.27 9.70 31.90
C LEU A 196 11.17 10.59 31.33
N GLY A 197 10.40 11.21 32.22
CA GLY A 197 9.41 12.21 31.88
C GLY A 197 9.82 13.62 32.33
N ALA A 198 9.25 14.64 31.69
CA ALA A 198 9.44 16.03 32.11
C ALA A 198 8.80 16.38 33.47
N SER A 199 7.91 15.51 33.98
CA SER A 199 7.32 15.64 35.33
C SER A 199 8.35 15.47 36.45
N LEU A 200 9.50 14.81 36.18
CA LEU A 200 10.58 14.74 37.17
C LEU A 200 11.20 16.12 37.42
N ILE A 201 11.24 16.99 36.41
CA ILE A 201 11.66 18.38 36.55
C ILE A 201 10.62 19.14 37.39
N ASP A 202 9.33 18.90 37.17
CA ASP A 202 8.25 19.52 37.96
C ASP A 202 8.33 19.11 39.43
N LYS A 203 8.58 17.82 39.71
CA LYS A 203 8.78 17.28 41.05
C LYS A 203 10.04 17.82 41.72
N ALA A 204 11.12 18.03 40.98
CA ALA A 204 12.33 18.66 41.49
C ALA A 204 12.10 20.13 41.88
N ILE A 205 11.35 20.89 41.06
CA ILE A 205 10.92 22.26 41.39
C ILE A 205 10.01 22.22 42.63
N PHE A 206 9.08 21.27 42.71
CA PHE A 206 8.19 21.09 43.86
C PHE A 206 8.97 20.83 45.15
N ALA A 207 9.88 19.85 45.15
CA ALA A 207 10.69 19.50 46.32
C ALA A 207 11.52 20.70 46.80
N ARG A 208 12.18 21.42 45.87
CA ARG A 208 12.95 22.63 46.19
C ARG A 208 12.07 23.75 46.77
N THR A 209 10.87 23.91 46.25
CA THR A 209 9.92 24.93 46.71
C THR A 209 9.39 24.58 48.10
N LEU A 210 9.03 23.32 48.32
CA LEU A 210 8.54 22.82 49.61
C LEU A 210 9.64 22.88 50.68
N ASP A 211 10.88 22.51 50.36
CA ASP A 211 12.01 22.56 51.30
C ASP A 211 12.32 23.98 51.81
N LYS A 212 12.03 25.00 51.00
CA LYS A 212 12.22 26.41 51.36
C LYS A 212 10.97 27.06 51.94
N HIS A 213 9.84 26.35 51.97
CA HIS A 213 8.57 26.91 52.43
C HIS A 213 8.52 26.99 53.96
N GLU A 214 8.21 28.17 54.51
CA GLU A 214 8.19 28.41 55.96
C GLU A 214 7.27 27.43 56.73
N GLN A 215 6.16 27.03 56.09
CA GLN A 215 5.17 26.12 56.66
C GLN A 215 5.27 24.69 56.12
N LYS A 216 6.45 24.22 55.71
CA LYS A 216 6.67 22.87 55.19
C LYS A 216 5.96 21.76 56.00
N PRO A 217 6.07 21.68 57.35
CA PRO A 217 5.44 20.59 58.11
C PRO A 217 3.91 20.58 58.03
N LEU A 218 3.29 21.75 57.82
CA LEU A 218 1.85 21.87 57.64
C LEU A 218 1.46 21.43 56.23
N LEU A 219 2.19 21.87 55.20
CA LEU A 219 1.97 21.46 53.82
C LEU A 219 2.09 19.94 53.65
N GLU A 220 3.09 19.31 54.26
CA GLU A 220 3.26 17.86 54.22
C GLU A 220 2.04 17.11 54.80
N LYS A 221 1.48 17.61 55.90
CA LYS A 221 0.23 17.06 56.48
C LYS A 221 -0.96 17.27 55.55
N VAL A 222 -1.11 18.46 54.97
CA VAL A 222 -2.18 18.77 54.02
C VAL A 222 -2.10 17.86 52.80
N PHE A 223 -0.91 17.64 52.26
CA PHE A 223 -0.72 16.76 51.10
C PHE A 223 -1.02 15.29 51.42
N GLN A 224 -0.71 14.84 52.64
CA GLN A 224 -1.04 13.49 53.09
C GLN A 224 -2.56 13.28 53.26
N GLU A 225 -3.26 14.25 53.84
CA GLU A 225 -4.71 14.17 54.08
C GLU A 225 -5.53 14.47 52.81
N TYR A 226 -5.03 15.38 51.97
CA TYR A 226 -5.69 15.89 50.77
C TYR A 226 -4.73 15.89 49.56
N PRO A 227 -4.48 14.72 48.93
CA PRO A 227 -3.48 14.58 47.85
C PRO A 227 -3.71 15.48 46.63
N HIS A 228 -4.93 15.93 46.39
CA HIS A 228 -5.24 16.84 45.29
C HIS A 228 -4.57 18.22 45.44
N HIS A 229 -4.27 18.67 46.66
CA HIS A 229 -3.50 19.90 46.88
C HIS A 229 -2.06 19.76 46.40
N GLN A 230 -1.43 18.61 46.65
CA GLN A 230 -0.10 18.32 46.13
C GLN A 230 -0.11 18.36 44.60
N ALA A 231 -1.09 17.70 43.97
CA ALA A 231 -1.21 17.69 42.51
C ALA A 231 -1.39 19.10 41.90
N ARG A 232 -2.12 20.00 42.59
CA ARG A 232 -2.24 21.41 42.19
C ARG A 232 -0.91 22.16 42.31
N CYS A 233 -0.15 21.94 43.38
CA CYS A 233 1.19 22.51 43.54
C CYS A 233 2.17 22.01 42.47
N GLU A 234 2.16 20.71 42.16
CA GLU A 234 2.97 20.14 41.08
C GLU A 234 2.58 20.74 39.72
N LEU A 235 1.29 20.97 39.46
CA LEU A 235 0.83 21.70 38.28
C LEU A 235 1.34 23.15 38.25
N ALA A 236 1.40 23.84 39.38
CA ALA A 236 2.00 25.17 39.47
C ALA A 236 3.51 25.14 39.16
N CYS A 237 4.23 24.11 39.60
CA CYS A 237 5.63 23.89 39.23
C CYS A 237 5.80 23.67 37.73
N ARG A 238 4.89 22.89 37.11
CA ARG A 238 4.85 22.69 35.66
C ARG A 238 4.66 24.00 34.91
N LYS A 239 3.72 24.85 35.34
CA LYS A 239 3.51 26.16 34.73
C LYS A 239 4.77 27.04 34.81
N ALA A 240 5.46 27.04 35.95
CA ALA A 240 6.72 27.77 36.10
C ALA A 240 7.81 27.24 35.14
N LYS A 241 7.92 25.91 35.00
CA LYS A 241 8.84 25.26 34.06
C LYS A 241 8.52 25.63 32.62
N GLU A 242 7.25 25.53 32.21
CA GLU A 242 6.81 25.80 30.84
C GLU A 242 6.99 27.27 30.47
N ASP A 243 6.70 28.20 31.38
CA ASP A 243 6.99 29.62 31.21
C ASP A 243 8.49 29.87 31.03
N TYR A 244 9.32 29.24 31.89
CA TYR A 244 10.78 29.34 31.77
C TYR A 244 11.28 28.89 30.38
N PHE A 245 10.90 27.71 29.91
CA PHE A 245 11.39 27.18 28.62
C PHE A 245 10.75 27.84 27.41
N SER A 246 9.52 28.36 27.53
CA SER A 246 8.89 29.13 26.45
C SER A 246 9.55 30.50 26.27
N ASN A 247 10.10 31.06 27.35
CA ASN A 247 10.67 32.40 27.40
C ASN A 247 12.15 32.41 27.86
N GLU A 248 12.95 31.41 27.50
CA GLU A 248 14.33 31.26 28.02
C GLU A 248 15.20 32.53 27.85
N GLN A 249 14.98 33.30 26.78
CA GLN A 249 15.72 34.55 26.56
C GLN A 249 15.43 35.60 27.65
N LEU A 250 14.18 35.68 28.10
CA LEU A 250 13.75 36.56 29.20
C LEU A 250 14.35 36.14 30.54
N TYR A 251 14.52 34.83 30.74
CA TYR A 251 15.04 34.24 31.98
C TYR A 251 16.54 33.94 31.95
N ASN A 252 17.26 34.43 30.93
CA ASN A 252 18.71 34.28 30.85
C ASN A 252 19.45 35.12 31.91
N ASP A 253 18.82 36.18 32.42
CA ASP A 253 19.27 36.91 33.61
C ASP A 253 18.98 36.07 34.88
N PRO A 254 20.00 35.72 35.68
CA PRO A 254 19.81 35.00 36.94
C PRO A 254 18.88 35.70 37.95
N GLN A 255 18.60 36.99 37.82
CA GLN A 255 17.67 37.73 38.69
C GLN A 255 16.22 37.66 38.23
N SER A 256 15.96 37.14 37.01
CA SER A 256 14.62 36.99 36.45
C SER A 256 14.04 35.61 36.79
N PHE A 257 12.76 35.56 37.17
CA PHE A 257 12.09 34.34 37.63
C PHE A 257 10.81 34.06 36.86
N ALA A 258 10.70 32.86 36.32
CA ALA A 258 9.41 32.26 35.98
C ALA A 258 8.72 31.83 37.28
N ARG A 259 7.40 32.05 37.37
CA ARG A 259 6.65 31.82 38.61
C ARG A 259 5.37 31.05 38.36
N GLY A 260 5.17 30.01 39.16
CA GLY A 260 3.85 29.42 39.35
C GLY A 260 3.18 30.00 40.59
N PHE A 261 1.91 29.71 40.75
CA PHE A 261 1.14 30.13 41.92
C PHE A 261 0.05 29.13 42.20
N GLU A 262 -0.06 28.73 43.46
CA GLU A 262 -1.17 27.93 43.98
C GLU A 262 -1.55 28.41 45.38
N SER A 263 -2.85 28.57 45.64
CA SER A 263 -3.37 28.89 46.98
C SER A 263 -3.90 27.62 47.61
N ILE A 264 -3.31 27.22 48.74
CA ILE A 264 -3.79 26.09 49.52
C ILE A 264 -5.02 26.51 50.32
N ASN A 265 -4.95 27.71 50.92
CA ASN A 265 -6.07 28.42 51.53
C ASN A 265 -5.76 29.93 51.55
N GLU A 266 -6.59 30.72 52.22
CA GLU A 266 -6.48 32.19 52.30
C GLU A 266 -5.16 32.72 52.90
N GLN A 267 -4.42 31.88 53.63
CA GLN A 267 -3.20 32.24 54.36
C GLN A 267 -1.95 31.54 53.85
N ILE A 268 -2.10 30.46 53.07
CA ILE A 268 -1.01 29.59 52.66
C ILE A 268 -0.93 29.56 51.14
N TYR A 269 0.20 30.05 50.63
CA TYR A 269 0.48 30.16 49.20
C TYR A 269 1.72 29.36 48.83
N PHE A 270 1.61 28.52 47.81
CA PHE A 270 2.73 27.79 47.24
C PHE A 270 3.17 28.46 45.93
N ILE A 271 4.35 29.07 45.94
CA ILE A 271 4.85 29.91 44.84
C ILE A 271 6.17 29.32 44.32
N PRO A 272 6.13 28.37 43.39
CA PRO A 272 7.35 27.86 42.76
C PRO A 272 7.98 28.94 41.88
N GLN A 273 9.29 29.14 42.05
CA GLN A 273 10.07 30.13 41.31
C GLN A 273 11.29 29.46 40.69
N VAL A 274 11.54 29.76 39.42
CA VAL A 274 12.69 29.21 38.70
C VAL A 274 13.38 30.31 37.89
N ASN A 275 14.69 30.42 38.06
CA ASN A 275 15.58 31.23 37.23
C ASN A 275 16.61 30.32 36.56
N LYS A 276 17.52 30.91 35.78
CA LYS A 276 18.58 30.16 35.09
C LYS A 276 19.42 29.27 36.00
N LEU A 277 19.97 29.81 37.09
CA LEU A 277 20.84 29.06 38.01
C LEU A 277 20.10 27.89 38.66
N MET A 278 18.85 28.12 39.09
CA MET A 278 18.01 27.09 39.68
C MET A 278 17.67 26.00 38.66
N MET A 279 17.36 26.36 37.42
CA MET A 279 17.06 25.37 36.39
C MET A 279 18.31 24.56 36.02
N GLU A 280 19.48 25.20 35.92
CA GLU A 280 20.75 24.51 35.70
C GLU A 280 21.04 23.50 36.83
N GLU A 281 20.85 23.89 38.09
CA GLU A 281 20.95 22.97 39.24
C GLU A 281 19.97 21.80 39.11
N ILE A 282 18.69 22.09 38.87
CA ILE A 282 17.62 21.08 38.78
C ILE A 282 17.86 20.09 37.63
N LEU A 283 18.36 20.55 36.49
CA LEU A 283 18.62 19.69 35.33
C LEU A 283 19.84 18.78 35.53
N HIS A 284 20.79 19.18 36.39
CA HIS A 284 22.03 18.45 36.67
C HIS A 284 22.04 17.69 37.99
N GLN A 285 21.05 17.90 38.87
CA GLN A 285 20.96 17.17 40.12
C GLN A 285 20.64 15.68 39.88
N PRO A 286 21.18 14.76 40.70
CA PRO A 286 20.86 13.34 40.60
C PRO A 286 19.39 13.09 40.98
N LEU A 287 18.69 12.31 40.18
CA LEU A 287 17.31 11.90 40.42
C LEU A 287 17.24 10.40 40.73
N PRO A 288 16.72 9.97 41.89
CA PRO A 288 16.61 8.56 42.25
C PRO A 288 15.85 7.72 41.21
N GLU A 289 14.80 8.29 40.62
CA GLU A 289 13.96 7.65 39.59
C GLU A 289 14.71 7.35 38.28
N LEU A 290 15.87 7.99 38.09
CA LEU A 290 16.75 7.81 36.93
C LEU A 290 18.06 7.09 37.32
N GLY A 291 18.05 6.35 38.42
CA GLY A 291 19.24 5.64 38.90
C GLY A 291 20.36 6.58 39.34
N ASN A 292 20.00 7.70 39.98
CA ASN A 292 20.89 8.79 40.39
C ASN A 292 21.62 9.52 39.25
N LYS A 293 21.16 9.37 38.00
CA LYS A 293 21.57 10.25 36.91
C LYS A 293 20.79 11.55 36.96
N SER A 294 21.35 12.61 36.38
CA SER A 294 20.61 13.84 36.14
C SER A 294 19.64 13.68 34.97
N TRP A 295 18.67 14.59 34.85
CA TRP A 295 17.71 14.54 33.73
C TRP A 295 18.43 14.67 32.38
N ILE A 296 19.37 15.61 32.27
CA ILE A 296 20.17 15.82 31.05
C ILE A 296 20.99 14.56 30.72
N GLN A 297 21.64 13.96 31.72
CA GLN A 297 22.44 12.75 31.49
C GLN A 297 21.57 11.57 31.06
N ALA A 298 20.42 11.37 31.72
CA ALA A 298 19.50 10.30 31.36
C ALA A 298 18.92 10.47 29.94
N PHE A 299 18.59 11.69 29.53
CA PHE A 299 18.14 11.97 28.16
C PHE A 299 19.25 11.75 27.13
N HIS A 300 20.47 12.23 27.40
CA HIS A 300 21.62 11.97 26.55
C HIS A 300 21.87 10.46 26.38
N ASP A 301 21.86 9.70 27.47
CA ASP A 301 22.05 8.25 27.44
C ASP A 301 20.95 7.55 26.64
N ALA A 302 19.69 7.99 26.77
CA ALA A 302 18.56 7.42 26.02
C ALA A 302 18.68 7.67 24.50
N VAL A 303 19.06 8.89 24.10
CA VAL A 303 19.31 9.21 22.67
C VAL A 303 20.51 8.43 22.13
N SER A 304 21.56 8.24 22.95
CA SER A 304 22.74 7.44 22.60
C SER A 304 22.37 5.97 22.38
N GLU A 305 21.58 5.38 23.28
CA GLU A 305 21.06 4.03 23.11
C GLU A 305 20.22 3.92 21.83
N ALA A 306 19.43 4.95 21.50
CA ALA A 306 18.69 5.00 20.25
C ALA A 306 19.57 4.89 19.03
N LYS A 307 20.64 5.67 19.01
CA LYS A 307 21.63 5.63 17.96
C LYS A 307 22.29 4.25 17.86
N THR A 308 22.65 3.63 18.98
CA THR A 308 23.25 2.28 18.98
C THR A 308 22.29 1.22 18.41
N LYS A 309 21.01 1.21 18.78
CA LYS A 309 20.05 0.24 18.22
C LYS A 309 19.80 0.47 16.73
N LEU A 310 19.73 1.73 16.30
CA LEU A 310 19.62 2.08 14.88
C LEU A 310 20.83 1.58 14.07
N GLN A 311 22.04 1.66 14.64
CA GLN A 311 23.25 1.10 14.04
C GLN A 311 23.20 -0.43 13.93
N GLN A 312 22.68 -1.13 14.95
CA GLN A 312 22.47 -2.58 14.91
C GLN A 312 21.46 -3.00 13.83
N LEU A 313 20.48 -2.14 13.53
CA LEU A 313 19.52 -2.32 12.45
C LEU A 313 20.03 -1.82 11.09
N GLU A 314 21.32 -1.45 11.01
CA GLU A 314 21.97 -0.90 9.80
C GLU A 314 21.17 0.25 9.16
N THR A 315 20.50 1.05 10.00
CA THR A 315 19.56 2.07 9.56
C THR A 315 19.96 3.44 10.09
N ILE A 316 20.11 4.41 9.20
CA ILE A 316 20.32 5.82 9.55
C ILE A 316 19.01 6.57 9.28
N PRO A 317 18.39 7.22 10.28
CA PRO A 317 17.16 7.96 10.05
C PRO A 317 17.46 9.20 9.20
N LYS A 318 16.70 9.42 8.13
CA LYS A 318 16.81 10.66 7.33
C LYS A 318 16.16 11.85 8.02
N LEU A 319 15.26 11.58 8.95
CA LEU A 319 14.51 12.57 9.71
C LEU A 319 14.42 12.15 11.17
N VAL A 320 14.61 13.11 12.06
CA VAL A 320 14.34 12.98 13.50
C VAL A 320 13.19 13.93 13.85
N LEU A 321 12.00 13.39 14.06
CA LEU A 321 10.82 14.13 14.50
C LEU A 321 10.81 14.20 16.02
N MET A 322 10.76 15.41 16.58
CA MET A 322 10.61 15.59 18.03
C MET A 322 9.19 16.04 18.33
N THR A 323 8.52 15.30 19.21
CA THR A 323 7.14 15.55 19.67
C THR A 323 7.08 15.51 21.20
N GLY A 324 5.90 15.77 21.75
CA GLY A 324 5.66 15.89 23.19
C GLY A 324 6.02 17.27 23.73
N GLY A 325 5.30 17.74 24.76
CA GLY A 325 5.44 19.11 25.25
C GLY A 325 6.86 19.46 25.71
N ALA A 326 7.63 18.49 26.18
CA ALA A 326 9.00 18.71 26.64
C ALA A 326 10.04 18.81 25.52
N SER A 327 9.67 18.50 24.27
CA SER A 327 10.53 18.82 23.12
C SER A 327 10.81 20.32 23.02
N ARG A 328 9.94 21.20 23.52
CA ARG A 328 10.17 22.66 23.57
C ARG A 328 11.47 23.07 24.28
N MET A 329 12.02 22.23 25.16
CA MET A 329 13.25 22.54 25.88
C MET A 329 14.46 22.47 24.94
N LYS A 330 15.12 23.61 24.67
CA LYS A 330 16.13 23.71 23.59
C LYS A 330 17.31 22.76 23.74
N PHE A 331 17.72 22.43 24.96
CA PHE A 331 18.83 21.51 25.18
C PHE A 331 18.54 20.09 24.67
N THR A 332 17.25 19.67 24.63
CA THR A 332 16.87 18.39 24.04
C THR A 332 17.15 18.38 22.53
N HIS A 333 16.85 19.48 21.84
CA HIS A 333 17.18 19.65 20.42
C HIS A 333 18.69 19.57 20.19
N GLN A 334 19.48 20.23 21.04
CA GLN A 334 20.94 20.23 20.94
C GLN A 334 21.51 18.81 21.07
N ILE A 335 21.03 18.03 22.05
CA ILE A 335 21.44 16.64 22.24
C ILE A 335 21.06 15.78 21.03
N CYS A 336 19.83 15.88 20.53
CA CYS A 336 19.40 15.14 19.35
C CYS A 336 20.20 15.55 18.10
N GLN A 337 20.49 16.83 17.90
CA GLN A 337 21.27 17.34 16.76
C GLN A 337 22.74 16.90 16.80
N GLN A 338 23.33 16.81 17.99
CA GLN A 338 24.68 16.26 18.16
C GLN A 338 24.73 14.76 17.83
N MET A 339 23.69 14.02 18.19
CA MET A 339 23.63 12.57 17.93
C MET A 339 23.26 12.24 16.48
N PHE A 340 22.41 13.07 15.85
CA PHE A 340 21.93 12.91 14.49
C PHE A 340 22.18 14.19 13.68
N PRO A 341 23.44 14.43 13.24
CA PRO A 341 23.82 15.65 12.55
C PRO A 341 23.34 15.69 11.09
N GLU A 342 23.31 16.91 10.53
CA GLU A 342 23.15 17.13 9.10
C GLU A 342 24.48 16.89 8.35
N PRO A 343 24.45 16.44 7.08
CA PRO A 343 23.26 16.24 6.23
C PRO A 343 22.61 14.86 6.34
N GLU A 344 23.12 13.95 7.18
CA GLU A 344 22.62 12.57 7.26
C GLU A 344 21.19 12.48 7.81
N SER A 345 20.90 13.29 8.83
CA SER A 345 19.63 13.33 9.54
C SER A 345 19.15 14.77 9.71
N GLN A 346 17.93 15.08 9.26
CA GLN A 346 17.32 16.38 9.52
C GLN A 346 16.53 16.35 10.83
N LEU A 347 16.84 17.23 11.78
CA LEU A 347 16.06 17.39 13.01
C LEU A 347 14.86 18.29 12.77
N ARG A 348 13.68 17.87 13.23
CA ARG A 348 12.43 18.63 13.11
C ARG A 348 11.56 18.54 14.36
N PRO A 349 11.61 19.57 15.22
CA PRO A 349 10.66 19.70 16.31
C PRO A 349 9.28 20.14 15.81
N ASP A 350 8.23 19.62 16.43
CA ASP A 350 6.86 20.10 16.18
C ASP A 350 6.68 21.50 16.79
N PRO A 351 6.15 22.49 16.05
CA PRO A 351 5.88 23.83 16.58
C PRO A 351 4.72 23.87 17.59
N GLU A 352 3.77 22.93 17.52
CA GLU A 352 2.60 22.85 18.40
C GLU A 352 2.43 21.41 18.92
N PRO A 353 3.41 20.90 19.72
CA PRO A 353 3.44 19.51 20.16
C PRO A 353 2.19 19.09 20.95
N GLU A 354 1.54 20.02 21.64
CA GLU A 354 0.29 19.80 22.39
C GLU A 354 -0.93 19.52 21.51
N ARG A 355 -0.84 19.75 20.19
CA ARG A 355 -1.92 19.43 19.22
C ARG A 355 -1.54 18.32 18.27
N CYS A 356 -0.24 18.05 18.13
CA CYS A 356 0.34 17.16 17.13
C CYS A 356 -0.33 15.78 17.15
N ILE A 357 -0.45 15.17 18.33
CA ILE A 357 -0.99 13.82 18.49
C ILE A 357 -2.49 13.77 18.18
N ALA A 358 -3.29 14.70 18.71
CA ALA A 358 -4.73 14.73 18.42
C ALA A 358 -5.02 14.88 16.92
N LEU A 359 -4.34 15.81 16.25
CA LEU A 359 -4.43 15.98 14.79
C LEU A 359 -3.99 14.72 14.06
N GLY A 360 -2.85 14.15 14.46
CA GLY A 360 -2.31 12.92 13.90
C GLY A 360 -3.26 11.73 14.01
N LEU A 361 -3.92 11.55 15.16
CA LEU A 361 -4.90 10.48 15.38
C LEU A 361 -6.11 10.63 14.47
N ALA A 362 -6.61 11.84 14.26
CA ALA A 362 -7.70 12.11 13.33
C ALA A 362 -7.31 11.76 11.89
N ARG A 363 -6.06 12.08 11.48
CA ARG A 363 -5.51 11.70 10.17
C ARG A 363 -5.31 10.20 10.02
N VAL A 364 -4.78 9.53 11.04
CA VAL A 364 -4.63 8.07 11.05
C VAL A 364 -5.99 7.41 10.81
N GLY A 365 -7.03 7.87 11.50
CA GLY A 365 -8.37 7.34 11.31
C GLY A 365 -8.93 7.58 9.92
N ARG A 366 -8.72 8.78 9.36
CA ARG A 366 -9.13 9.10 7.98
C ARG A 366 -8.42 8.17 6.99
N TRP A 367 -7.11 8.02 7.13
CA TRP A 367 -6.30 7.17 6.28
C TRP A 367 -6.72 5.70 6.37
N ASP A 368 -6.91 5.15 7.58
CA ASP A 368 -7.32 3.76 7.79
C ASP A 368 -8.67 3.47 7.11
N LEU A 369 -9.67 4.34 7.29
CA LEU A 369 -10.98 4.17 6.69
C LEU A 369 -10.95 4.30 5.16
N ARG A 370 -10.21 5.28 4.62
CA ARG A 370 -10.06 5.46 3.17
C ARG A 370 -9.29 4.31 2.54
N ALA A 371 -8.23 3.84 3.18
CA ALA A 371 -7.44 2.70 2.72
C ALA A 371 -8.28 1.41 2.68
N ALA A 372 -9.04 1.13 3.75
CA ALA A 372 -9.93 -0.02 3.80
C ALA A 372 -11.03 0.06 2.72
N ALA A 373 -11.65 1.23 2.54
CA ALA A 373 -12.67 1.43 1.51
C ALA A 373 -12.10 1.31 0.09
N PHE A 374 -10.89 1.82 -0.16
CA PHE A 374 -10.19 1.67 -1.44
C PHE A 374 -9.89 0.20 -1.75
N GLN A 375 -9.31 -0.52 -0.79
CA GLN A 375 -9.05 -1.96 -0.92
C GLN A 375 -10.34 -2.72 -1.18
N GLN A 376 -11.42 -2.40 -0.46
CA GLN A 376 -12.71 -3.05 -0.65
C GLN A 376 -13.29 -2.81 -2.06
N GLU A 377 -13.22 -1.59 -2.60
CA GLU A 377 -13.71 -1.31 -3.95
C GLU A 377 -12.90 -2.01 -5.04
N VAL A 378 -11.58 -2.08 -4.89
CA VAL A 378 -10.76 -2.84 -5.83
C VAL A 378 -11.04 -4.34 -5.69
N ASN A 379 -11.14 -4.88 -4.46
CA ASN A 379 -11.50 -6.28 -4.25
C ASN A 379 -12.88 -6.61 -4.83
N GLN A 380 -13.88 -5.73 -4.69
CA GLN A 380 -15.17 -5.91 -5.35
C GLN A 380 -15.07 -5.95 -6.88
N LEU A 381 -14.14 -5.19 -7.48
CA LEU A 381 -13.85 -5.29 -8.91
C LEU A 381 -13.20 -6.66 -9.23
N LEU A 382 -12.24 -7.10 -8.41
CA LEU A 382 -11.53 -8.38 -8.59
C LEU A 382 -12.42 -9.62 -8.42
N ASP A 383 -13.35 -9.57 -7.47
CA ASP A 383 -14.30 -10.64 -7.13
C ASP A 383 -15.52 -10.65 -8.06
N SER A 384 -15.71 -9.59 -8.85
CA SER A 384 -16.78 -9.52 -9.83
C SER A 384 -16.41 -10.25 -11.12
N GLN A 385 -17.39 -10.88 -11.77
CA GLN A 385 -17.24 -11.45 -13.12
C GLN A 385 -16.87 -10.40 -14.19
N LYS A 386 -16.81 -9.10 -13.83
CA LYS A 386 -16.45 -8.02 -14.75
C LYS A 386 -15.07 -8.21 -15.37
N LEU A 387 -14.11 -8.76 -14.64
CA LEU A 387 -12.76 -8.96 -15.17
C LEU A 387 -12.77 -10.04 -16.26
N THR A 388 -13.41 -11.18 -15.96
CA THR A 388 -13.65 -12.27 -16.90
C THR A 388 -14.43 -11.80 -18.13
N GLU A 389 -15.50 -11.02 -17.95
CA GLU A 389 -16.31 -10.46 -19.04
C GLU A 389 -15.52 -9.49 -19.93
N LEU A 390 -14.70 -8.62 -19.32
CA LEU A 390 -13.83 -7.68 -20.01
C LEU A 390 -12.84 -8.44 -20.90
N ILE A 391 -12.17 -9.47 -20.36
CA ILE A 391 -11.22 -10.29 -21.12
C ILE A 391 -11.93 -11.05 -22.25
N SER A 392 -13.04 -11.72 -21.92
CA SER A 392 -13.80 -12.57 -22.87
C SER A 392 -14.32 -11.78 -24.06
N ARG A 393 -14.75 -10.53 -23.85
CA ARG A 393 -15.23 -9.63 -24.92
C ARG A 393 -14.19 -9.38 -26.01
N HIS A 394 -12.91 -9.39 -25.66
CA HIS A 394 -11.82 -9.07 -26.57
C HIS A 394 -11.12 -10.30 -27.17
N ILE A 395 -11.56 -11.53 -26.85
CA ILE A 395 -11.01 -12.76 -27.45
C ILE A 395 -11.15 -12.79 -28.97
N PRO A 396 -12.29 -12.38 -29.59
CA PRO A 396 -12.38 -12.36 -31.05
C PRO A 396 -11.31 -11.49 -31.71
N GLU A 397 -10.91 -10.38 -31.08
CA GLU A 397 -9.88 -9.49 -31.62
C GLU A 397 -8.47 -10.09 -31.48
N LEU A 398 -8.23 -10.92 -30.46
CA LEU A 398 -6.99 -11.68 -30.35
C LEU A 398 -6.89 -12.72 -31.47
N VAL A 399 -7.99 -13.41 -31.79
CA VAL A 399 -8.04 -14.36 -32.92
C VAL A 399 -7.65 -13.67 -34.23
N GLU A 400 -8.16 -12.45 -34.47
CA GLU A 400 -7.78 -11.65 -35.64
C GLU A 400 -6.29 -11.31 -35.66
N LEU A 401 -5.73 -10.87 -34.52
CA LEU A 401 -4.33 -10.49 -34.40
C LEU A 401 -3.37 -11.67 -34.63
N LEU A 402 -3.78 -12.89 -34.29
CA LEU A 402 -2.98 -14.10 -34.47
C LEU A 402 -3.07 -14.66 -35.91
N THR A 403 -4.23 -14.53 -36.55
CA THR A 403 -4.54 -15.19 -37.82
C THR A 403 -3.55 -14.84 -38.94
N GLN A 404 -3.36 -13.55 -39.22
CA GLN A 404 -2.53 -13.10 -40.34
C GLN A 404 -1.04 -13.45 -40.16
N PRO A 405 -0.38 -13.14 -39.02
CA PRO A 405 1.03 -13.48 -38.82
C PRO A 405 1.31 -14.98 -38.88
N LEU A 406 0.41 -15.82 -38.34
CA LEU A 406 0.59 -17.26 -38.36
C LEU A 406 0.44 -17.84 -39.77
N ALA A 407 -0.58 -17.40 -40.52
CA ALA A 407 -0.79 -17.83 -41.90
C ALA A 407 0.40 -17.45 -42.81
N GLU A 408 0.86 -16.20 -42.73
CA GLU A 408 1.98 -15.70 -43.54
C GLU A 408 3.27 -16.47 -43.28
N ASN A 409 3.61 -16.70 -42.01
CA ASN A 409 4.85 -17.39 -41.69
C ASN A 409 4.77 -18.90 -41.99
N LEU A 410 3.60 -19.54 -41.90
CA LEU A 410 3.45 -20.93 -42.35
C LEU A 410 3.65 -21.09 -43.85
N ILE A 411 3.19 -20.11 -44.64
CA ILE A 411 3.47 -20.09 -46.07
C ILE A 411 4.98 -20.02 -46.32
N ASP A 412 5.70 -19.20 -45.56
CA ASP A 412 7.13 -18.99 -45.76
C ASP A 412 8.02 -20.12 -45.23
N HIS A 413 7.61 -20.78 -44.14
CA HIS A 413 8.41 -21.82 -43.48
C HIS A 413 8.00 -23.26 -43.82
N ALA A 414 6.75 -23.49 -44.25
CA ALA A 414 6.27 -24.83 -44.60
C ALA A 414 5.91 -24.97 -46.08
N VAL A 415 5.05 -24.10 -46.62
CA VAL A 415 4.49 -24.26 -47.99
C VAL A 415 5.53 -23.96 -49.06
N ARG A 416 6.11 -22.76 -49.04
CA ARG A 416 7.09 -22.30 -50.03
C ARG A 416 8.34 -23.20 -50.06
N PRO A 417 8.94 -23.60 -48.92
CA PRO A 417 10.08 -24.51 -48.93
C PRO A 417 9.72 -25.92 -49.42
N GLY A 418 8.57 -26.46 -49.00
CA GLY A 418 8.10 -27.78 -49.45
C GLY A 418 7.93 -27.84 -50.97
N VAL A 419 7.23 -26.85 -51.55
CA VAL A 419 7.02 -26.76 -53.00
C VAL A 419 8.33 -26.55 -53.75
N LYS A 420 9.27 -25.75 -53.23
CA LYS A 420 10.60 -25.58 -53.82
C LYS A 420 11.44 -26.86 -53.78
N ASP A 421 11.38 -27.62 -52.69
CA ASP A 421 12.10 -28.89 -52.59
C ASP A 421 11.51 -29.94 -53.54
N TRP A 422 10.19 -29.96 -53.74
CA TRP A 422 9.55 -30.77 -54.77
C TRP A 422 9.92 -30.32 -56.19
N GLN A 423 9.90 -29.01 -56.48
CA GLN A 423 10.34 -28.42 -57.75
C GLN A 423 11.79 -28.83 -58.09
N LYS A 424 12.68 -28.86 -57.09
CA LYS A 424 14.10 -29.19 -57.22
C LYS A 424 14.43 -30.68 -57.12
N ASN A 425 13.42 -31.55 -57.18
CA ASN A 425 13.57 -33.00 -57.14
C ASN A 425 14.18 -33.57 -55.85
N LYS A 426 14.05 -32.86 -54.72
CA LYS A 426 14.40 -33.40 -53.39
C LYS A 426 13.27 -34.22 -52.77
N ILE A 427 12.03 -33.95 -53.17
CA ILE A 427 10.81 -34.67 -52.79
C ILE A 427 10.27 -35.34 -54.05
N ARG A 428 9.98 -36.64 -54.02
CA ARG A 428 9.64 -37.40 -55.24
C ARG A 428 8.15 -37.41 -55.56
N THR A 429 7.31 -37.75 -54.58
CA THR A 429 5.86 -37.88 -54.80
C THR A 429 5.08 -36.71 -54.21
N LEU A 430 3.80 -36.56 -54.60
CA LEU A 430 2.92 -35.56 -53.98
C LEU A 430 2.55 -35.94 -52.54
N ALA A 431 2.48 -37.24 -52.22
CA ALA A 431 2.32 -37.72 -50.84
C ALA A 431 3.53 -37.38 -49.95
N ASP A 432 4.75 -37.42 -50.50
CA ASP A 432 5.95 -36.99 -49.78
C ASP A 432 5.97 -35.47 -49.58
N LEU A 433 5.45 -34.70 -50.55
CA LEU A 433 5.31 -33.24 -50.44
C LEU A 433 4.32 -32.88 -49.32
N GLU A 434 3.18 -33.56 -49.27
CA GLU A 434 2.19 -33.44 -48.19
C GLU A 434 2.82 -33.71 -46.82
N THR A 435 3.54 -34.83 -46.69
CA THR A 435 4.22 -35.21 -45.45
C THR A 435 5.32 -34.20 -45.06
N SER A 436 6.08 -33.69 -46.04
CA SER A 436 7.12 -32.70 -45.77
C SER A 436 6.55 -31.37 -45.31
N MET A 437 5.49 -30.87 -45.95
CA MET A 437 4.82 -29.64 -45.54
C MET A 437 4.21 -29.79 -44.14
N LYS A 438 3.62 -30.96 -43.84
CA LYS A 438 3.14 -31.29 -42.49
C LYS A 438 4.22 -31.14 -41.43
N ASN A 439 5.33 -31.84 -41.60
CA ASN A 439 6.41 -31.86 -40.62
C ASN A 439 7.03 -30.46 -40.44
N ARG A 440 7.19 -29.69 -41.53
CA ARG A 440 7.71 -28.31 -41.47
C ARG A 440 6.75 -27.37 -40.75
N ALA A 441 5.44 -27.51 -40.97
CA ALA A 441 4.43 -26.72 -40.29
C ALA A 441 4.42 -27.04 -38.78
N GLU A 442 4.49 -28.32 -38.42
CA GLU A 442 4.58 -28.78 -37.02
C GLU A 442 5.85 -28.27 -36.33
N GLU A 443 7.01 -28.39 -36.97
CA GLU A 443 8.30 -27.91 -36.45
C GLU A 443 8.31 -26.40 -36.26
N TRP A 444 7.78 -25.63 -37.22
CA TRP A 444 7.73 -24.19 -37.13
C TRP A 444 6.80 -23.70 -36.02
N LEU A 445 5.58 -24.26 -35.91
CA LEU A 445 4.61 -23.88 -34.88
C LEU A 445 5.10 -24.20 -33.45
N LYS A 446 5.84 -25.30 -33.29
CA LYS A 446 6.48 -25.69 -32.02
C LYS A 446 7.79 -24.91 -31.77
N GLY A 447 8.30 -24.20 -32.77
CA GLY A 447 9.56 -23.48 -32.70
C GLY A 447 9.48 -22.13 -31.99
N ASN A 448 10.65 -21.64 -31.55
CA ASN A 448 10.77 -20.37 -30.81
C ASN A 448 10.23 -19.15 -31.58
N VAL A 449 10.35 -19.15 -32.91
CA VAL A 449 9.92 -18.01 -33.75
C VAL A 449 8.40 -17.85 -33.74
N ALA A 450 7.65 -18.94 -33.90
CA ALA A 450 6.19 -18.89 -33.82
C ALA A 450 5.73 -18.45 -32.42
N GLN A 451 6.37 -18.97 -31.37
CA GLN A 451 6.07 -18.57 -29.99
C GLN A 451 6.35 -17.08 -29.73
N GLN A 452 7.42 -16.52 -30.30
CA GLN A 452 7.69 -15.08 -30.24
C GLN A 452 6.61 -14.25 -30.94
N ILE A 453 6.12 -14.70 -32.10
CA ILE A 453 5.03 -14.02 -32.82
C ILE A 453 3.75 -14.03 -31.97
N ILE A 454 3.37 -15.18 -31.42
CA ILE A 454 2.20 -15.32 -30.55
C ILE A 454 2.33 -14.38 -29.34
N ASN A 455 3.46 -14.42 -28.64
CA ASN A 455 3.73 -13.54 -27.50
C ASN A 455 3.57 -12.05 -27.86
N ASN A 456 4.16 -11.63 -28.98
CA ASN A 456 4.08 -10.23 -29.42
C ASN A 456 2.64 -9.80 -29.73
N GLN A 457 1.84 -10.65 -30.37
CA GLN A 457 0.44 -10.33 -30.64
C GLN A 457 -0.41 -10.34 -29.37
N CYS A 458 -0.14 -11.23 -28.41
CA CYS A 458 -0.84 -11.25 -27.12
C CYS A 458 -0.53 -10.01 -26.28
N ILE A 459 0.73 -9.57 -26.24
CA ILE A 459 1.13 -8.32 -25.58
C ILE A 459 0.43 -7.13 -26.26
N ARG A 460 0.43 -7.10 -27.60
CA ARG A 460 -0.25 -6.06 -28.37
C ARG A 460 -1.76 -6.04 -28.09
N TRP A 461 -2.40 -7.20 -28.04
CA TRP A 461 -3.81 -7.36 -27.70
C TRP A 461 -4.10 -6.81 -26.30
N PHE A 462 -3.32 -7.23 -25.32
CA PHE A 462 -3.49 -6.75 -23.95
C PHE A 462 -3.37 -5.22 -23.87
N ASN A 463 -2.29 -4.66 -24.40
CA ASN A 463 -2.01 -3.22 -24.29
C ASN A 463 -3.06 -2.36 -25.01
N ASN A 464 -3.60 -2.84 -26.14
CA ASN A 464 -4.53 -2.06 -26.95
C ASN A 464 -6.00 -2.28 -26.59
N LYS A 465 -6.36 -3.38 -25.92
CA LYS A 465 -7.75 -3.77 -25.66
C LYS A 465 -8.05 -3.92 -24.17
N ILE A 466 -7.28 -4.76 -23.48
CA ILE A 466 -7.52 -5.07 -22.06
C ILE A 466 -7.15 -3.87 -21.18
N GLN A 467 -5.99 -3.26 -21.41
CA GLN A 467 -5.49 -2.18 -20.57
C GLN A 467 -6.38 -0.91 -20.58
N PRO A 468 -6.88 -0.42 -21.74
CA PRO A 468 -7.80 0.72 -21.76
C PRO A 468 -9.13 0.46 -21.04
N ASP A 469 -9.73 -0.71 -21.24
CA ASP A 469 -10.98 -1.09 -20.57
C ASP A 469 -10.76 -1.28 -19.07
N LEU A 470 -9.61 -1.84 -18.66
CA LEU A 470 -9.24 -1.96 -17.26
C LEU A 470 -9.03 -0.59 -16.61
N ALA A 471 -8.42 0.36 -17.33
CA ALA A 471 -8.30 1.75 -16.88
C ALA A 471 -9.68 2.43 -16.77
N ALA A 472 -10.64 2.12 -17.65
CA ALA A 472 -11.99 2.68 -17.58
C ALA A 472 -12.74 2.27 -16.29
N VAL A 473 -12.45 1.09 -15.73
CA VAL A 473 -13.04 0.62 -14.46
C VAL A 473 -12.22 0.99 -13.22
N THR A 474 -10.89 1.13 -13.32
CA THR A 474 -10.02 1.48 -12.19
C THR A 474 -9.82 2.99 -12.00
N ASP A 475 -9.78 3.80 -13.08
CA ASP A 475 -9.62 5.27 -13.00
C ASP A 475 -10.73 5.97 -12.17
N PRO A 476 -12.02 5.55 -12.21
CA PRO A 476 -13.03 6.09 -11.31
C PRO A 476 -12.72 5.83 -9.83
N ILE A 477 -12.23 4.64 -9.50
CA ILE A 477 -11.81 4.28 -8.13
C ILE A 477 -10.64 5.18 -7.73
N CYS A 478 -9.60 5.30 -8.56
CA CYS A 478 -8.46 6.17 -8.29
C CYS A 478 -8.89 7.63 -8.04
N ARG A 479 -9.81 8.15 -8.86
CA ARG A 479 -10.36 9.51 -8.69
C ARG A 479 -11.12 9.68 -7.38
N LYS A 480 -11.96 8.70 -7.01
CA LYS A 480 -12.73 8.72 -5.77
C LYS A 480 -11.81 8.84 -4.54
N PHE A 481 -10.72 8.09 -4.53
CA PHE A 481 -9.76 8.09 -3.42
C PHE A 481 -8.62 9.10 -3.61
N GLN A 482 -8.63 9.87 -4.70
CA GLN A 482 -7.67 10.92 -5.03
C GLN A 482 -6.22 10.44 -5.16
N ILE A 483 -6.04 9.21 -5.64
CA ILE A 483 -4.73 8.65 -5.97
C ILE A 483 -4.43 8.85 -7.46
N PRO A 484 -3.15 8.98 -7.87
CA PRO A 484 -2.76 9.05 -9.27
C PRO A 484 -3.31 7.85 -10.06
N ARG A 485 -3.83 8.10 -11.26
CA ARG A 485 -4.36 7.02 -12.12
C ARG A 485 -3.29 5.99 -12.49
N SER A 486 -2.04 6.44 -12.65
CA SER A 486 -0.89 5.58 -12.90
C SER A 486 -0.68 4.51 -11.82
N SER A 487 -1.17 4.72 -10.59
CA SER A 487 -1.03 3.77 -9.48
C SER A 487 -1.67 2.41 -9.76
N LEU A 488 -2.78 2.35 -10.51
CA LEU A 488 -3.44 1.09 -10.89
C LEU A 488 -3.24 0.70 -12.36
N ARG A 489 -2.47 1.49 -13.14
CA ARG A 489 -2.20 1.20 -14.55
C ARG A 489 -0.96 0.33 -14.73
N PHE A 490 -0.97 -0.45 -15.80
CA PHE A 490 0.12 -1.35 -16.21
C PHE A 490 0.96 -0.71 -17.32
N GLU A 491 1.57 0.45 -17.02
CA GLU A 491 2.37 1.20 -18.01
C GLU A 491 3.74 0.53 -18.27
N ASP A 492 4.26 -0.24 -17.29
CA ASP A 492 5.47 -1.05 -17.45
C ASP A 492 5.17 -2.41 -18.10
N SER A 493 6.16 -2.94 -18.81
CA SER A 493 6.08 -4.19 -19.57
C SER A 493 5.53 -5.36 -18.76
N ILE A 494 4.52 -5.99 -19.33
CA ILE A 494 3.82 -7.13 -18.76
C ILE A 494 4.60 -8.41 -19.05
N GLU A 495 4.65 -9.33 -18.08
CA GLU A 495 5.25 -10.64 -18.30
C GLU A 495 4.55 -11.35 -19.47
N PRO A 496 5.26 -11.73 -20.55
CA PRO A 496 4.61 -12.39 -21.69
C PRO A 496 3.88 -13.68 -21.28
N ALA A 497 4.40 -14.36 -20.25
CA ALA A 497 3.79 -15.54 -19.66
C ALA A 497 2.36 -15.30 -19.17
N PHE A 498 2.00 -14.07 -18.81
CA PHE A 498 0.69 -13.68 -18.29
C PHE A 498 -0.40 -13.60 -19.37
N VAL A 499 -0.03 -13.12 -20.56
CA VAL A 499 -0.97 -12.87 -21.66
C VAL A 499 -0.87 -13.92 -22.76
N ASN A 500 0.10 -14.83 -22.68
CA ASN A 500 0.28 -15.88 -23.67
C ASN A 500 -0.69 -17.04 -23.37
N PRO A 501 -1.63 -17.34 -24.29
CA PRO A 501 -2.36 -18.59 -24.23
C PRO A 501 -1.35 -19.72 -24.40
N GLU A 502 -1.43 -20.77 -23.58
CA GLU A 502 -0.73 -22.02 -23.90
C GLU A 502 -1.40 -22.66 -25.11
N LEU A 503 -1.24 -22.04 -26.29
CA LEU A 503 -1.70 -22.54 -27.57
C LEU A 503 -0.87 -23.76 -27.90
N ARG A 504 -1.27 -24.88 -27.28
CA ARG A 504 -1.10 -26.18 -27.89
C ARG A 504 -2.04 -26.18 -29.07
N ILE A 505 -1.57 -25.71 -30.21
CA ILE A 505 -2.18 -26.02 -31.49
C ILE A 505 -2.13 -27.55 -31.54
N GLY A 506 -3.22 -28.19 -31.12
CA GLY A 506 -3.24 -29.62 -30.87
C GLY A 506 -2.95 -30.36 -32.17
N ASP A 507 -2.50 -31.61 -32.07
CA ASP A 507 -2.23 -32.46 -33.24
C ASP A 507 -3.42 -32.51 -34.21
N ALA A 508 -4.65 -32.28 -33.72
CA ALA A 508 -5.87 -32.13 -34.52
C ALA A 508 -5.93 -30.81 -35.33
N ILE A 509 -5.68 -29.64 -34.71
CA ILE A 509 -5.66 -28.35 -35.41
C ILE A 509 -4.53 -28.32 -36.45
N LEU A 510 -3.38 -28.89 -36.08
CA LEU A 510 -2.23 -29.08 -36.95
C LEU A 510 -2.57 -30.02 -38.11
N ALA A 511 -3.20 -31.16 -37.84
CA ALA A 511 -3.62 -32.10 -38.87
C ALA A 511 -4.63 -31.47 -39.84
N ASP A 512 -5.63 -30.73 -39.36
CA ASP A 512 -6.66 -30.10 -40.19
C ASP A 512 -6.11 -28.90 -40.98
N THR A 513 -5.29 -28.06 -40.37
CA THR A 513 -4.65 -26.92 -41.04
C THR A 513 -3.67 -27.40 -42.10
N VAL A 514 -2.86 -28.41 -41.78
CA VAL A 514 -1.95 -29.02 -42.75
C VAL A 514 -2.74 -29.76 -43.83
N ALA A 515 -3.75 -30.56 -43.48
CA ALA A 515 -4.58 -31.26 -44.45
C ALA A 515 -5.32 -30.28 -45.37
N PHE A 516 -5.73 -29.12 -44.86
CA PHE A 516 -6.29 -28.04 -45.66
C PHE A 516 -5.24 -27.42 -46.59
N ILE A 517 -4.08 -27.00 -46.08
CA ILE A 517 -2.96 -26.48 -46.89
C ILE A 517 -2.63 -27.46 -48.01
N VAL A 518 -2.54 -28.74 -47.67
CA VAL A 518 -2.29 -29.83 -48.60
C VAL A 518 -3.44 -30.00 -49.58
N ASN A 519 -4.70 -29.99 -49.16
CA ASN A 519 -5.85 -30.13 -50.05
C ASN A 519 -6.02 -28.92 -50.97
N VAL A 520 -5.69 -27.71 -50.53
CA VAL A 520 -5.68 -26.52 -51.38
C VAL A 520 -4.52 -26.57 -52.35
N VAL A 521 -3.29 -26.83 -51.89
CA VAL A 521 -2.09 -26.92 -52.74
C VAL A 521 -2.19 -28.07 -53.75
N ILE A 522 -2.64 -29.25 -53.32
CA ILE A 522 -2.65 -30.51 -54.10
C ILE A 522 -3.99 -30.78 -54.78
N GLY A 523 -5.12 -30.40 -54.17
CA GLY A 523 -6.48 -30.71 -54.62
C GLY A 523 -7.24 -29.56 -55.29
N GLY A 524 -6.91 -28.30 -54.98
CA GLY A 524 -7.59 -27.11 -55.53
C GLY A 524 -6.74 -26.21 -56.44
N GLY A 525 -5.41 -26.22 -56.30
CA GLY A 525 -4.47 -25.32 -56.99
C GLY A 525 -3.75 -25.91 -58.22
N THR A 526 -2.68 -25.24 -58.67
CA THR A 526 -1.87 -25.56 -59.86
C THR A 526 -1.29 -27.00 -59.90
N VAL A 527 -1.20 -27.69 -58.78
CA VAL A 527 -0.82 -29.13 -58.72
C VAL A 527 -2.00 -30.04 -59.08
N ALA A 528 -3.24 -29.67 -58.76
CA ALA A 528 -4.45 -30.39 -59.17
C ALA A 528 -4.64 -30.35 -60.70
N SER A 529 -4.20 -29.26 -61.36
CA SER A 529 -4.11 -29.24 -62.83
C SER A 529 -3.11 -30.27 -63.39
N ILE A 530 -2.10 -30.70 -62.63
CA ILE A 530 -1.19 -31.78 -63.04
C ILE A 530 -1.90 -33.13 -62.99
N ILE A 531 -2.60 -33.41 -61.89
CA ILE A 531 -3.43 -34.61 -61.77
C ILE A 531 -4.48 -34.63 -62.89
N THR A 532 -5.06 -33.47 -63.21
CA THR A 532 -6.02 -33.32 -64.31
C THR A 532 -5.37 -33.52 -65.69
N LEU A 533 -4.23 -32.91 -65.99
CA LEU A 533 -3.48 -33.08 -67.25
C LEU A 533 -3.00 -34.53 -67.47
N ILE A 534 -2.70 -35.25 -66.38
CA ILE A 534 -2.37 -36.69 -66.40
C ILE A 534 -3.65 -37.50 -66.69
N LEU A 535 -4.76 -37.18 -66.02
CA LEU A 535 -6.05 -37.88 -66.19
C LEU A 535 -6.71 -37.62 -67.55
N THR A 536 -6.59 -36.42 -68.12
CA THR A 536 -7.19 -36.04 -69.42
C THR A 536 -6.30 -36.37 -70.61
N GLY A 537 -5.16 -37.03 -70.37
CA GLY A 537 -4.35 -37.60 -71.45
C GLY A 537 -3.26 -36.69 -72.00
N HIS A 538 -3.20 -35.41 -71.65
CA HIS A 538 -2.26 -34.45 -72.25
C HIS A 538 -0.80 -34.65 -71.81
N LEU A 539 -0.56 -35.33 -70.68
CA LEU A 539 0.79 -35.72 -70.23
C LEU A 539 1.03 -37.24 -70.31
N THR A 540 0.19 -37.99 -71.01
CA THR A 540 0.33 -39.46 -71.12
C THR A 540 1.61 -39.88 -71.84
N TRP A 541 1.96 -39.23 -72.94
CA TRP A 541 3.09 -39.64 -73.78
C TRP A 541 4.46 -39.50 -73.08
N PRO A 542 4.77 -38.39 -72.37
CA PRO A 542 6.03 -38.25 -71.64
C PRO A 542 6.13 -39.15 -70.39
N ILE A 543 5.01 -39.43 -69.72
CA ILE A 543 4.98 -40.25 -68.49
C ILE A 543 5.01 -41.76 -68.83
N ALA A 544 4.31 -42.17 -69.88
CA ALA A 544 4.34 -43.55 -70.39
C ALA A 544 5.73 -43.96 -70.90
N LEU A 545 6.51 -43.01 -71.44
CA LEU A 545 7.90 -43.21 -71.87
C LEU A 545 8.87 -43.50 -70.71
N VAL A 546 8.58 -42.98 -69.51
CA VAL A 546 9.46 -43.12 -68.33
C VAL A 546 9.06 -44.30 -67.45
N TYR A 547 7.76 -44.63 -67.35
CA TYR A 547 7.25 -45.63 -66.41
C TYR A 547 6.70 -46.92 -67.06
N GLY A 548 6.71 -47.00 -68.39
CA GLY A 548 6.18 -48.15 -69.13
C GLY A 548 4.66 -48.34 -68.95
N ALA A 549 4.07 -49.32 -69.63
CA ALA A 549 2.63 -49.58 -69.70
C ALA A 549 1.89 -49.85 -68.36
N SER A 550 2.57 -49.76 -67.22
CA SER A 550 2.03 -49.99 -65.87
C SER A 550 0.99 -48.94 -65.43
N VAL A 551 1.13 -47.67 -65.85
CA VAL A 551 0.16 -46.60 -65.54
C VAL A 551 -1.14 -46.75 -66.34
N MET A 552 -1.08 -47.35 -67.54
CA MET A 552 -2.27 -47.58 -68.37
C MET A 552 -3.19 -48.68 -67.82
N ALA A 553 -2.65 -49.68 -67.13
CA ALA A 553 -3.45 -50.76 -66.55
C ALA A 553 -4.33 -50.32 -65.36
N ALA A 554 -3.94 -49.27 -64.63
CA ALA A 554 -4.75 -48.74 -63.52
C ALA A 554 -5.91 -47.84 -63.99
N GLY A 555 -5.88 -47.33 -65.23
CA GLY A 555 -6.87 -46.38 -65.73
C GLY A 555 -8.15 -46.99 -66.31
N MET A 556 -8.15 -48.29 -66.65
CA MET A 556 -9.26 -48.90 -67.39
C MET A 556 -10.37 -49.52 -66.53
N GLU A 557 -10.19 -49.68 -65.21
CA GLU A 557 -11.21 -50.29 -64.31
C GLU A 557 -11.41 -49.60 -62.94
N LEU A 558 -10.72 -48.48 -62.64
CA LEU A 558 -10.75 -47.87 -61.29
C LEU A 558 -11.58 -46.57 -61.20
N ASN A 559 -12.25 -46.41 -60.06
CA ASN A 559 -12.96 -45.19 -59.65
C ASN A 559 -11.99 -43.97 -59.70
N ARG A 560 -12.46 -42.81 -60.17
CA ARG A 560 -11.70 -41.54 -60.26
C ARG A 560 -10.93 -41.22 -58.97
N LYS A 561 -11.50 -41.55 -57.80
CA LYS A 561 -10.84 -41.40 -56.49
C LYS A 561 -9.60 -42.28 -56.34
N THR A 562 -9.67 -43.54 -56.77
CA THR A 562 -8.55 -44.50 -56.66
C THR A 562 -7.40 -44.12 -57.59
N VAL A 563 -7.71 -43.64 -58.80
CA VAL A 563 -6.67 -43.16 -59.74
C VAL A 563 -5.96 -41.90 -59.20
N GLN A 564 -6.70 -40.96 -58.62
CA GLN A 564 -6.11 -39.78 -57.97
C GLN A 564 -5.20 -40.16 -56.81
N GLU A 565 -5.58 -41.14 -55.99
CA GLU A 565 -4.73 -41.66 -54.91
C GLU A 565 -3.45 -42.32 -55.44
N THR A 566 -3.54 -43.13 -56.49
CA THR A 566 -2.37 -43.77 -57.11
C THR A 566 -1.41 -42.72 -57.70
N ILE A 567 -1.94 -41.67 -58.34
CA ILE A 567 -1.13 -40.56 -58.85
C ILE A 567 -0.41 -39.85 -57.70
N LYS A 568 -1.11 -39.55 -56.59
CA LYS A 568 -0.51 -38.86 -55.44
C LYS A 568 0.59 -39.68 -54.76
N LYS A 569 0.40 -41.00 -54.59
CA LYS A 569 1.28 -41.87 -53.80
C LYS A 569 2.44 -42.47 -54.59
N ASN A 570 2.24 -42.81 -55.87
CA ASN A 570 3.16 -43.68 -56.59
C ASN A 570 3.82 -43.02 -57.81
N ILE A 571 3.36 -41.84 -58.26
CA ILE A 571 3.93 -41.19 -59.44
C ILE A 571 4.96 -40.14 -59.04
N ASP A 572 6.18 -40.36 -59.51
CA ASP A 572 7.28 -39.39 -59.48
C ASP A 572 7.24 -38.56 -60.79
N ILE A 573 6.84 -37.29 -60.67
CA ILE A 573 6.68 -36.41 -61.83
C ILE A 573 8.07 -35.98 -62.32
N PRO A 574 8.43 -36.05 -63.61
CA PRO A 574 9.74 -35.60 -64.10
C PRO A 574 10.09 -34.14 -63.73
N SER A 575 11.35 -33.88 -63.35
CA SER A 575 11.80 -32.58 -62.84
C SER A 575 11.58 -31.40 -63.79
N TRP A 576 11.70 -31.60 -65.10
CA TRP A 576 11.46 -30.59 -66.13
C TRP A 576 9.98 -30.18 -66.23
N ILE A 577 9.04 -31.10 -65.92
CA ILE A 577 7.61 -30.80 -65.82
C ILE A 577 7.36 -29.94 -64.58
N ARG A 578 8.00 -30.28 -63.45
CA ARG A 578 7.85 -29.53 -62.19
C ARG A 578 8.33 -28.09 -62.31
N SER A 579 9.51 -27.87 -62.91
CA SER A 579 10.10 -26.53 -63.05
C SER A 579 9.34 -25.62 -64.04
N SER A 580 8.74 -26.20 -65.10
CA SER A 580 7.89 -25.46 -66.05
C SER A 580 6.52 -25.10 -65.44
N LEU A 581 5.93 -26.02 -64.67
CA LEU A 581 4.60 -25.85 -64.10
C LEU A 581 4.60 -25.04 -62.80
N MET A 582 5.65 -25.15 -61.99
CA MET A 582 5.84 -24.41 -60.75
C MET A 582 7.14 -23.63 -60.82
N ASN A 583 7.23 -22.63 -61.70
CA ASN A 583 8.34 -21.68 -61.69
C ASN A 583 8.25 -20.73 -60.49
N ASP A 584 9.29 -19.95 -60.22
CA ASP A 584 9.32 -19.08 -59.02
C ASP A 584 8.15 -18.08 -58.97
N GLN A 585 7.71 -17.55 -60.13
CA GLN A 585 6.56 -16.64 -60.20
C GLN A 585 5.25 -17.36 -59.82
N LYS A 586 5.01 -18.56 -60.37
CA LYS A 586 3.82 -19.35 -60.05
C LYS A 586 3.80 -19.83 -58.61
N ILE A 587 4.97 -20.12 -58.02
CA ILE A 587 5.08 -20.42 -56.59
C ILE A 587 4.69 -19.17 -55.77
N ALA A 588 5.15 -17.98 -56.16
CA ALA A 588 4.78 -16.74 -55.49
C ALA A 588 3.27 -16.44 -55.61
N ASP A 589 2.70 -16.57 -56.82
CA ASP A 589 1.27 -16.34 -57.07
C ASP A 589 0.39 -17.33 -56.28
N MET A 590 0.80 -18.61 -56.22
CA MET A 590 0.13 -19.63 -55.42
C MET A 590 0.15 -19.28 -53.92
N CYS A 591 1.30 -18.85 -53.39
CA CYS A 591 1.40 -18.41 -51.99
C CYS A 591 0.46 -17.22 -51.70
N VAL A 592 0.29 -16.29 -52.63
CA VAL A 592 -0.65 -15.17 -52.51
C VAL A 592 -2.11 -15.65 -52.52
N GLN A 593 -2.44 -16.61 -53.37
CA GLN A 593 -3.80 -17.17 -53.47
C GLN A 593 -4.20 -18.01 -52.25
N ILE A 594 -3.26 -18.76 -51.67
CA ILE A 594 -3.52 -19.61 -50.50
C ILE A 594 -3.71 -18.79 -49.22
N LYS A 595 -3.05 -17.62 -49.12
CA LYS A 595 -3.07 -16.78 -47.92
C LYS A 595 -4.48 -16.52 -47.34
N PRO A 596 -5.45 -15.97 -48.09
CA PRO A 596 -6.79 -15.68 -47.54
C PRO A 596 -7.54 -16.95 -47.10
N GLU A 597 -7.35 -18.06 -47.80
CA GLU A 597 -7.95 -19.35 -47.45
C GLU A 597 -7.36 -19.91 -46.15
N LEU A 598 -6.03 -19.82 -46.01
CA LEU A 598 -5.32 -20.23 -44.81
C LEU A 598 -5.69 -19.35 -43.60
N GLU A 599 -5.84 -18.05 -43.80
CA GLU A 599 -6.34 -17.13 -42.77
C GLU A 599 -7.74 -17.51 -42.30
N ASN A 600 -8.65 -17.88 -43.20
CA ASN A 600 -10.00 -18.34 -42.83
C ASN A 600 -9.97 -19.62 -41.99
N VAL A 601 -9.13 -20.59 -42.38
CA VAL A 601 -8.98 -21.83 -41.60
C VAL A 601 -8.38 -21.58 -40.23
N PHE A 602 -7.36 -20.72 -40.13
CA PHE A 602 -6.82 -20.32 -38.83
C PHE A 602 -7.88 -19.67 -37.94
N ARG A 603 -8.66 -18.76 -38.51
CA ARG A 603 -9.74 -18.07 -37.79
C ARG A 603 -10.79 -19.05 -37.28
N GLU A 604 -11.26 -19.97 -38.12
CA GLU A 604 -12.25 -20.98 -37.74
C GLU A 604 -11.71 -21.90 -36.64
N GLN A 605 -10.49 -22.41 -36.81
CA GLN A 605 -9.86 -23.33 -35.86
C GLN A 605 -9.56 -22.67 -34.52
N LEU A 606 -9.08 -21.41 -34.52
CA LEU A 606 -8.89 -20.64 -33.30
C LEU A 606 -10.24 -20.37 -32.61
N THR A 607 -11.25 -19.94 -33.37
CA THR A 607 -12.59 -19.67 -32.81
C THR A 607 -13.22 -20.92 -32.18
N ASN A 608 -13.00 -22.10 -32.77
CA ASN A 608 -13.49 -23.37 -32.26
C ASN A 608 -12.68 -23.91 -31.07
N ASN A 609 -11.49 -23.36 -30.79
CA ASN A 609 -10.65 -23.74 -29.65
C ASN A 609 -11.06 -23.00 -28.37
N GLN A 610 -12.34 -23.12 -27.98
CA GLN A 610 -12.90 -22.43 -26.81
C GLN A 610 -12.14 -22.76 -25.52
N ALA A 611 -11.75 -24.02 -25.32
CA ALA A 611 -11.03 -24.44 -24.11
C ALA A 611 -9.69 -23.71 -23.92
N ALA A 612 -8.93 -23.45 -24.99
CA ALA A 612 -7.66 -22.71 -24.88
C ALA A 612 -7.89 -21.23 -24.52
N PHE A 613 -8.95 -20.62 -25.04
CA PHE A 613 -9.27 -19.21 -24.74
C PHE A 613 -9.96 -19.04 -23.38
N GLU A 614 -10.68 -20.05 -22.88
CA GLU A 614 -11.15 -20.11 -21.50
C GLU A 614 -9.97 -20.20 -20.52
N GLN A 615 -9.00 -21.07 -20.79
CA GLN A 615 -7.77 -21.16 -20.00
C GLN A 615 -6.96 -19.85 -20.04
N LEU A 616 -6.85 -19.21 -21.21
CA LEU A 616 -6.23 -17.89 -21.34
C LEU A 616 -6.97 -16.87 -20.48
N THR A 617 -8.29 -16.82 -20.57
CA THR A 617 -9.12 -15.89 -19.81
C THR A 617 -8.87 -16.05 -18.32
N GLN A 618 -8.89 -17.29 -17.82
CA GLN A 618 -8.60 -17.59 -16.41
C GLN A 618 -7.18 -17.16 -16.01
N LYS A 619 -6.18 -17.40 -16.86
CA LYS A 619 -4.78 -17.05 -16.61
C LYS A 619 -4.56 -15.53 -16.57
N VAL A 620 -5.13 -14.81 -17.52
CA VAL A 620 -5.10 -13.34 -17.58
C VAL A 620 -5.87 -12.74 -16.41
N GLU A 621 -6.99 -13.34 -16.01
CA GLU A 621 -7.74 -12.91 -14.83
C GLU A 621 -6.89 -13.06 -13.55
N GLN A 622 -6.32 -14.23 -13.32
CA GLN A 622 -5.52 -14.52 -12.12
C GLN A 622 -4.29 -13.63 -11.99
N GLY A 623 -3.55 -13.40 -13.07
CA GLY A 623 -2.40 -12.49 -13.00
C GLY A 623 -2.82 -11.03 -12.93
N LEU A 624 -3.97 -10.60 -13.49
CA LEU A 624 -4.50 -9.25 -13.31
C LEU A 624 -4.87 -9.04 -11.85
N GLN A 625 -5.54 -10.01 -11.22
CA GLN A 625 -5.88 -9.99 -9.80
C GLN A 625 -4.63 -9.87 -8.92
N LYS A 626 -3.61 -10.70 -9.18
CA LYS A 626 -2.33 -10.64 -8.45
C LYS A 626 -1.64 -9.30 -8.63
N ALA A 627 -1.54 -8.80 -9.86
CA ALA A 627 -0.82 -7.57 -10.16
C ALA A 627 -1.55 -6.32 -9.65
N LEU A 628 -2.88 -6.28 -9.74
CA LEU A 628 -3.71 -5.24 -9.12
C LEU A 628 -3.60 -5.28 -7.59
N SER A 629 -3.60 -6.46 -6.97
CA SER A 629 -3.44 -6.59 -5.51
C SER A 629 -2.11 -6.01 -5.03
N MET A 630 -1.00 -6.25 -5.75
CA MET A 630 0.30 -5.64 -5.45
C MET A 630 0.26 -4.11 -5.61
N LYS A 631 -0.30 -3.62 -6.72
CA LYS A 631 -0.44 -2.18 -6.96
C LYS A 631 -1.33 -1.48 -5.92
N VAL A 632 -2.36 -2.15 -5.41
CA VAL A 632 -3.21 -1.63 -4.32
C VAL A 632 -2.40 -1.45 -3.03
N GLN A 633 -1.56 -2.43 -2.67
CA GLN A 633 -0.70 -2.33 -1.48
C GLN A 633 0.24 -1.13 -1.56
N GLU A 634 0.80 -0.85 -2.74
CA GLU A 634 1.63 0.33 -2.99
C GLU A 634 0.81 1.63 -2.98
N ALA A 635 -0.36 1.63 -3.61
CA ALA A 635 -1.20 2.82 -3.76
C ALA A 635 -1.82 3.31 -2.44
N VAL A 636 -2.06 2.42 -1.48
CA VAL A 636 -2.60 2.77 -0.15
C VAL A 636 -1.73 3.80 0.59
N ILE A 637 -0.42 3.78 0.34
CA ILE A 637 0.55 4.74 0.89
C ILE A 637 0.25 6.18 0.43
N LEU A 638 -0.27 6.33 -0.79
CA LEU A 638 -0.55 7.61 -1.44
C LEU A 638 -1.86 8.24 -0.97
N ILE A 639 -2.70 7.48 -0.26
CA ILE A 639 -3.96 8.01 0.29
C ILE A 639 -3.65 9.09 1.33
N GLN A 640 -4.40 10.19 1.22
CA GLN A 640 -4.40 11.35 2.13
C GLN A 640 -5.63 11.38 3.02
#